data_AF-A0A2V5Z4T2-F1
#
_entry.id   AF-A0A2V5Z4T2-F1
#
_cell.length_a   1.000
_cell.length_b   1.000
_cell.length_c   1.000
_cell.angle_alpha   90.00
_cell.angle_beta   90.00
_cell.angle_gamma   90.00
#
_symmetry.space_group_name_H-M   'P 1'
#
loop_
_entity.id
_entity.type
_entity.pdbx_description
1 polymer ?
#
loop_
_entity_poly.entity_id
_entity_poly.type
_entity_poly.pdbx_seq_one_letter_code
_entity_poly.pdbx_strand_id
1 'polypeptide(L)'
;TDFGFPIDVHAHEPETIYVVPIKSDSEHYPPSGRLRVYRSRTGGDEWQALTKGLPQRNCYVNVLRDAMSVDSLEPCGVYFGTTGGQVYASADAGDNWKPIVRDLPAVLSVEVQTLP
;
A
#
# COMPACT_ATOMS: atom_id res chain seq x y z
N THR A 1 -10.62 -10.40 5.71
CA THR A 1 -10.29 -9.53 6.84
C THR A 1 -10.53 -8.12 6.39
N ASP A 2 -11.21 -7.37 7.24
CA ASP A 2 -11.45 -5.93 7.19
C ASP A 2 -10.43 -5.17 8.06
N PHE A 3 -9.47 -5.88 8.67
CA PHE A 3 -8.47 -5.30 9.54
C PHE A 3 -7.21 -4.88 8.76
N GLY A 4 -6.74 -3.67 9.04
CA GLY A 4 -5.56 -3.04 8.43
C GLY A 4 -5.25 -1.73 9.14
N PHE A 5 -4.18 -1.05 8.71
CA PHE A 5 -3.76 0.22 9.31
C PHE A 5 -3.83 1.41 8.35
N PRO A 6 -3.16 1.39 7.18
CA PRO A 6 -3.18 2.55 6.28
C PRO A 6 -4.49 2.62 5.50
N ILE A 7 -4.92 3.86 5.25
CA ILE A 7 -5.88 4.23 4.22
C ILE A 7 -5.39 5.50 3.55
N ASP A 8 -5.52 5.59 2.23
CA ASP A 8 -5.20 6.81 1.49
C ASP A 8 -6.16 7.01 0.30
N VAL A 9 -6.30 8.24 -0.18
CA VAL A 9 -7.26 8.65 -1.20
C VAL A 9 -6.51 9.16 -2.42
N HIS A 10 -6.86 8.69 -3.61
CA HIS A 10 -6.26 9.16 -4.86
C HIS A 10 -6.39 10.69 -5.01
N ALA A 11 -5.30 11.36 -5.37
CA ALA A 11 -5.23 12.83 -5.40
C ALA A 11 -6.26 13.50 -6.33
N HIS A 12 -6.64 12.83 -7.42
CA HIS A 12 -7.55 13.36 -8.44
C HIS A 12 -8.90 12.63 -8.54
N GLU A 13 -9.11 11.57 -7.76
CA GLU A 13 -10.31 10.72 -7.82
C GLU A 13 -10.80 10.42 -6.39
N PRO A 14 -11.68 11.25 -5.80
CA PRO A 14 -12.00 11.19 -4.37
C PRO A 14 -12.68 9.88 -3.92
N GLU A 15 -13.34 9.18 -4.83
CA GLU A 15 -13.95 7.86 -4.57
C GLU A 15 -12.95 6.69 -4.72
N THR A 16 -11.71 6.99 -5.11
CA THR A 16 -10.65 6.01 -5.25
C THR A 16 -9.80 5.96 -3.99
N ILE A 17 -9.95 4.87 -3.22
CA ILE A 17 -9.28 4.67 -1.94
C ILE A 17 -8.43 3.41 -1.91
N TYR A 18 -7.34 3.46 -1.15
CA TYR A 18 -6.38 2.37 -1.02
C TYR A 18 -6.28 1.89 0.42
N VAL A 19 -6.21 0.58 0.62
CA VAL A 19 -5.96 -0.05 1.94
C VAL A 19 -5.00 -1.22 1.82
N VAL A 20 -4.36 -1.60 2.93
CA VAL A 20 -3.47 -2.78 3.00
C VAL A 20 -3.93 -3.70 4.14
N PRO A 21 -4.76 -4.73 3.86
CA PRO A 21 -5.28 -5.61 4.90
C PRO A 21 -4.25 -6.59 5.46
N ILE A 22 -4.35 -6.87 6.76
CA ILE A 22 -3.59 -7.90 7.49
C ILE A 22 -4.52 -8.88 8.19
N LYS A 23 -4.00 -10.02 8.61
CA LYS A 23 -4.81 -11.16 9.06
C LYS A 23 -5.72 -10.83 10.25
N SER A 24 -5.21 -10.19 11.30
CA SER A 24 -6.00 -9.77 12.48
C SER A 24 -5.23 -8.74 13.33
N ASP A 25 -5.84 -8.31 14.43
CA ASP A 25 -5.27 -7.50 15.52
C ASP A 25 -4.15 -8.20 16.32
N SER A 26 -4.06 -9.51 16.19
CA SER A 26 -3.11 -10.40 16.88
C SER A 26 -2.05 -10.94 15.93
N GLU A 27 -2.37 -11.00 14.64
CA GLU A 27 -1.51 -11.51 13.57
C GLU A 27 -1.27 -10.43 12.51
N HIS A 28 -0.25 -9.62 12.75
CA HIS A 28 0.09 -8.45 11.93
C HIS A 28 0.87 -8.79 10.65
N TYR A 29 0.29 -9.62 9.79
CA TYR A 29 0.86 -9.96 8.48
C TYR A 29 -0.21 -10.19 7.41
N PRO A 30 0.13 -10.07 6.09
CA PRO A 30 -0.81 -10.23 5.01
C PRO A 30 -1.53 -11.58 5.01
N PRO A 31 -2.84 -11.62 4.70
CA PRO A 31 -3.59 -12.86 4.58
C PRO A 31 -2.93 -13.84 3.61
N SER A 32 -2.74 -15.08 4.06
CA SER A 32 -2.07 -16.16 3.33
C SER A 32 -0.60 -15.86 2.98
N GLY A 33 0.06 -14.93 3.68
CA GLY A 33 1.44 -14.54 3.39
C GLY A 33 1.61 -13.91 2.01
N ARG A 34 0.57 -13.24 1.50
CA ARG A 34 0.56 -12.59 0.17
C ARG A 34 0.22 -11.11 0.33
N LEU A 35 1.16 -10.24 0.02
CA LEU A 35 1.00 -8.79 0.11
C LEU A 35 0.12 -8.27 -1.03
N ARG A 36 -0.87 -7.46 -0.69
CA ARG A 36 -1.81 -6.86 -1.64
C ARG A 36 -2.19 -5.48 -1.16
N VAL A 37 -2.20 -4.51 -2.07
CA VAL A 37 -2.95 -3.28 -1.86
C VAL A 37 -4.34 -3.52 -2.43
N TYR A 38 -5.38 -3.10 -1.73
CA TYR A 38 -6.75 -3.13 -2.25
C TYR A 38 -7.16 -1.72 -2.63
N ARG A 39 -7.75 -1.57 -3.82
CA ARG A 39 -8.30 -0.31 -4.32
C ARG A 39 -9.80 -0.45 -4.46
N SER A 40 -10.54 0.52 -3.94
CA SER A 40 -11.92 0.77 -4.35
C SER A 40 -11.94 1.99 -5.26
N ARG A 41 -12.85 2.03 -6.23
CA ARG A 41 -13.17 3.24 -7.03
C ARG A 41 -14.59 3.73 -6.77
N THR A 42 -15.23 3.20 -5.73
CA THR A 42 -16.64 3.41 -5.39
C THR A 42 -16.79 3.78 -3.92
N GLY A 43 -15.78 4.45 -3.33
CA GLY A 43 -15.84 4.88 -1.93
C GLY A 43 -15.81 3.74 -0.90
N GLY A 44 -15.47 2.52 -1.31
CA GLY A 44 -15.36 1.35 -0.43
C GLY A 44 -16.41 0.25 -0.62
N ASP A 45 -17.33 0.39 -1.59
CA ASP A 45 -18.32 -0.66 -1.87
C ASP A 45 -17.73 -1.87 -2.61
N GLU A 46 -16.91 -1.64 -3.64
CA GLU A 46 -16.26 -2.67 -4.44
C GLU A 46 -14.74 -2.58 -4.33
N TRP A 47 -14.05 -3.72 -4.29
CA TRP A 47 -12.62 -3.79 -4.05
C TRP A 47 -11.87 -4.66 -5.07
N GLN A 48 -10.78 -4.13 -5.59
CA GLN A 48 -9.85 -4.83 -6.47
C GLN A 48 -8.53 -5.07 -5.75
N ALA A 49 -8.03 -6.31 -5.80
CA ALA A 49 -6.70 -6.65 -5.32
C ALA A 49 -5.62 -6.25 -6.34
N LEU A 50 -4.73 -5.35 -5.94
CA LEU A 50 -3.57 -4.89 -6.70
C LEU A 50 -2.32 -5.64 -6.22
N THR A 51 -1.77 -6.48 -7.10
CA THR A 51 -0.79 -7.50 -6.69
C THR A 51 0.45 -7.59 -7.58
N LYS A 52 0.42 -6.97 -8.76
CA LYS A 52 1.48 -7.12 -9.75
C LYS A 52 2.76 -6.45 -9.24
N GLY A 53 3.82 -7.26 -9.08
CA GLY A 53 5.10 -6.80 -8.52
C GLY A 53 5.24 -6.94 -7.00
N LEU A 54 4.18 -7.36 -6.28
CA LEU A 54 4.21 -7.57 -4.83
C LEU A 54 4.47 -9.05 -4.46
N PRO A 55 5.10 -9.36 -3.32
CA PRO A 55 5.31 -10.73 -2.87
C PRO A 55 4.00 -11.51 -2.66
N GLN A 56 3.79 -12.58 -3.43
CA GLN A 56 2.58 -13.42 -3.38
C GLN A 56 2.76 -14.74 -2.62
N ARG A 57 3.81 -14.85 -1.79
CA ARG A 57 4.05 -15.98 -0.89
C ARG A 57 5.08 -15.59 0.17
N ASN A 58 5.01 -16.27 1.32
CA ASN A 58 5.99 -16.15 2.42
C ASN A 58 6.25 -14.70 2.87
N CYS A 59 5.25 -13.83 2.78
CA CYS A 59 5.35 -12.42 3.15
C CYS A 59 4.73 -12.18 4.53
N TYR A 60 5.59 -11.93 5.53
CA TYR A 60 5.21 -11.77 6.94
C TYR A 60 5.63 -10.39 7.47
N VAL A 61 5.28 -9.34 6.72
CA VAL A 61 5.53 -7.94 7.09
C VAL A 61 4.22 -7.24 7.44
N ASN A 62 4.28 -6.06 8.04
CA ASN A 62 3.11 -5.20 8.24
C ASN A 62 3.30 -3.88 7.47
N VAL A 63 2.22 -3.15 7.22
CA VAL A 63 2.25 -1.75 6.75
C VAL A 63 1.56 -0.92 7.84
N LEU A 64 2.28 0.03 8.42
CA LEU A 64 1.76 0.84 9.54
C LEU A 64 0.91 2.02 9.03
N ARG A 65 0.19 2.65 9.96
CA ARG A 65 -0.82 3.70 9.69
C ARG A 65 -0.29 4.80 8.78
N ASP A 66 0.87 5.35 9.12
CA ASP A 66 1.50 6.47 8.41
C ASP A 66 2.49 6.01 7.33
N ALA A 67 2.54 4.71 7.03
CA ALA A 67 3.49 4.11 6.09
C ALA A 67 2.91 3.97 4.68
N MET A 68 1.90 4.76 4.32
CA MET A 68 1.34 4.88 2.98
C MET A 68 1.14 6.36 2.66
N SER A 69 1.42 6.75 1.42
CA SER A 69 1.22 8.11 0.94
C SER A 69 1.00 8.09 -0.58
N VAL A 70 0.26 9.07 -1.11
CA VAL A 70 0.03 9.27 -2.55
C VAL A 70 0.62 10.59 -3.03
N ASP A 71 1.03 10.66 -4.29
CA ASP A 71 1.43 11.93 -4.92
C ASP A 71 0.30 12.54 -5.75
N SER A 72 0.54 13.77 -6.23
CA SER A 72 -0.38 14.51 -7.08
C SER A 72 -0.01 14.49 -8.56
N LEU A 73 0.88 13.59 -8.99
CA LEU A 73 1.25 13.45 -10.40
C LEU A 73 0.09 12.86 -11.23
N GLU A 74 0.27 12.85 -12.54
CA GLU A 74 -0.65 12.23 -13.49
C GLU A 74 0.14 11.28 -14.41
N PRO A 75 0.02 9.95 -14.25
CA PRO A 75 -0.82 9.24 -13.27
C PRO A 75 -0.37 9.41 -11.81
N CYS A 76 -1.33 9.34 -10.88
CA CYS A 76 -1.08 9.40 -9.43
C CYS A 76 -0.20 8.22 -8.98
N GLY A 77 0.87 8.53 -8.26
CA GLY A 77 1.73 7.55 -7.61
C GLY A 77 1.22 7.14 -6.23
N VAL A 78 1.44 5.88 -5.89
CA VAL A 78 1.11 5.30 -4.57
C VAL A 78 2.34 4.64 -3.99
N TYR A 79 2.65 4.94 -2.73
CA TYR A 79 3.85 4.50 -2.05
C TYR A 79 3.49 3.87 -0.72
N PHE A 80 4.18 2.79 -0.34
CA PHE A 80 4.06 2.27 1.02
C PHE A 80 5.33 1.60 1.53
N GLY A 81 5.54 1.73 2.83
CA GLY A 81 6.64 1.13 3.58
C GLY A 81 6.19 -0.09 4.36
N THR A 82 7.10 -1.05 4.54
CA THR A 82 6.83 -2.27 5.29
C THR A 82 7.70 -2.34 6.55
N THR A 83 7.23 -3.05 7.57
CA THR A 83 8.05 -3.34 8.76
C THR A 83 9.25 -4.25 8.47
N GLY A 84 9.29 -4.87 7.29
CA GLY A 84 10.44 -5.63 6.78
C GLY A 84 11.51 -4.78 6.09
N GLY A 85 11.37 -3.44 6.08
CA GLY A 85 12.39 -2.54 5.56
C GLY A 85 12.34 -2.31 4.04
N GLN A 86 11.26 -2.73 3.37
CA GLN A 86 11.04 -2.40 1.97
C GLN A 86 10.11 -1.19 1.81
N VAL A 87 10.40 -0.36 0.81
CA VAL A 87 9.47 0.66 0.29
C VAL A 87 9.09 0.30 -1.13
N TYR A 88 7.79 0.18 -1.39
CA TYR A 88 7.22 -0.07 -2.70
C TYR A 88 6.61 1.20 -3.27
N ALA A 89 6.70 1.34 -4.59
CA ALA A 89 6.07 2.41 -5.34
C ALA A 89 5.30 1.85 -6.54
N SER A 90 4.19 2.50 -6.86
CA SER A 90 3.49 2.42 -8.13
C SER A 90 3.40 3.82 -8.70
N ALA A 91 3.66 3.97 -10.00
CA ALA A 91 3.51 5.23 -10.74
C ALA A 91 2.31 5.19 -11.69
N ASP A 92 1.34 4.32 -11.40
CA ASP A 92 0.19 4.00 -12.23
C ASP A 92 -1.03 3.62 -11.37
N ALA A 93 -1.32 4.42 -10.35
CA ALA A 93 -2.49 4.27 -9.48
C ALA A 93 -2.62 2.87 -8.83
N GLY A 94 -1.49 2.22 -8.54
CA GLY A 94 -1.39 0.91 -7.92
C GLY A 94 -1.44 -0.28 -8.88
N ASP A 95 -1.54 -0.09 -10.20
CA ASP A 95 -1.67 -1.21 -11.15
C ASP A 95 -0.37 -2.05 -11.25
N ASN A 96 0.81 -1.43 -11.08
CA ASN A 96 2.11 -2.10 -11.04
C ASN A 96 3.00 -1.58 -9.91
N TRP A 97 3.58 -2.49 -9.14
CA TRP A 97 4.45 -2.16 -8.01
C TRP A 97 5.91 -2.53 -8.27
N LYS A 98 6.83 -1.73 -7.72
CA LYS A 98 8.26 -2.03 -7.67
C LYS A 98 8.83 -1.68 -6.29
N PRO A 99 9.72 -2.50 -5.72
CA PRO A 99 10.50 -2.06 -4.57
C PRO A 99 11.51 -1.01 -5.02
N ILE A 100 11.44 0.20 -4.46
CA ILE A 100 12.37 1.29 -4.75
C ILE A 100 13.49 1.37 -3.71
N VAL A 101 13.26 0.83 -2.51
CA VAL A 101 14.25 0.68 -1.44
C VAL A 101 14.05 -0.65 -0.73
N ARG A 102 15.14 -1.26 -0.26
CA ARG A 102 15.16 -2.51 0.51
C ARG A 102 16.17 -2.39 1.65
N ASP A 103 16.08 -3.32 2.60
CA ASP A 103 17.06 -3.53 3.66
C ASP A 103 17.22 -2.36 4.65
N LEU A 104 16.15 -1.58 4.83
CA LEU A 104 16.04 -0.59 5.91
C LEU A 104 15.66 -1.27 7.24
N PRO A 105 15.81 -0.56 8.37
CA PRO A 105 14.99 -0.84 9.54
C PRO A 105 13.48 -0.79 9.22
N ALA A 106 12.65 -1.20 10.18
CA ALA A 106 11.19 -1.14 10.01
C ALA A 106 10.74 0.28 9.61
N VAL A 107 10.03 0.40 8.48
CA VAL A 107 9.52 1.68 7.99
C VAL A 107 8.26 2.04 8.77
N LEU A 108 8.33 3.12 9.54
CA LEU A 108 7.23 3.57 10.39
C LEU A 108 6.30 4.54 9.68
N SER A 109 6.84 5.36 8.79
CA SER A 109 6.10 6.33 8.00
C SER A 109 6.74 6.51 6.62
N VAL A 110 5.91 6.86 5.64
CA VAL A 110 6.29 7.26 4.28
C VAL A 110 5.49 8.51 3.97
N GLU A 111 6.16 9.55 3.49
CA GLU A 111 5.53 10.76 2.99
C GLU A 111 6.13 11.08 1.63
N VAL A 112 5.31 11.49 0.67
CA VAL A 112 5.76 11.92 -0.66
C VAL A 112 5.49 13.41 -0.88
N GLN A 113 6.42 14.04 -1.58
CA GLN A 113 6.29 15.43 -2.01
C GLN A 113 6.60 15.54 -3.51
N THR A 114 5.70 16.18 -4.24
CA THR A 114 5.96 16.63 -5.61
C THR A 114 6.76 17.92 -5.57
N LEU A 115 7.90 17.97 -6.26
CA LEU A 115 8.72 19.17 -6.39
C LEU A 115 8.34 19.95 -7.66
N PRO A 116 8.48 21.29 -7.67
CA PRO A 116 8.25 22.12 -8.85
C PRO A 116 9.19 21.83 -10.02
#